data_AF-A0A9P9NPY1-F1
#
_entry.id   AF-A0A9P9NPY1-F1
#
_cell.length_a   1.000
_cell.length_b   1.000
_cell.length_c   1.000
_cell.angle_alpha   90.00
_cell.angle_beta   90.00
_cell.angle_gamma   90.00
#
_symmetry.space_group_name_H-M   'P 1'
#
loop_
_entity.id
_entity.type
_entity.pdbx_description
1 polymer ?
#
loop_
_entity_poly.entity_id
_entity_poly.type
_entity_poly.pdbx_seq_one_letter_code
_entity_poly.pdbx_strand_id
1 'polypeptide(L)'
;MPKRKAKDLGASEEPRRSSRRISTKTEDVAPNQSAKVPASKNAKKESKKEVKNESKTSEDTGSVANDKAEEGSDEKPAKKSRPSKSTTATAKAKPAEDSPTGRQYWLLKAEPESRIEKGKDIKFSIDDLAAKTEPEPWDGIRNFAARNNLRSMKKGDLAFFYHSSCKVPAIVGTMEIVQEHTPDLTAHDPSAPYYDASSKPSDPKWSVVYVTFKQKLTTPITLKELKEWQTEKGNPLENMQMLKLTRMSVSKVSEGEWQFLVGEMEKRGDVIEQ
;
A
#
# COMPACT_ATOMS: atom_id res chain seq x y z
N MET A 1 59.65 -31.38 7.71
CA MET A 1 60.71 -30.35 7.83
C MET A 1 60.96 -29.78 6.43
N PRO A 2 61.36 -28.51 6.25
CA PRO A 2 61.94 -27.57 7.21
C PRO A 2 60.93 -26.61 7.87
N LYS A 3 61.45 -25.69 8.70
CA LYS A 3 60.74 -24.62 9.43
C LYS A 3 61.16 -23.24 8.91
N ARG A 4 60.26 -22.25 9.01
CA ARG A 4 60.56 -20.80 9.15
C ARG A 4 59.26 -20.14 9.65
N LYS A 5 59.11 -19.88 10.95
CA LYS A 5 59.56 -18.71 11.74
C LYS A 5 59.14 -17.36 11.12
N ALA A 6 58.43 -16.57 11.93
CA ALA A 6 57.81 -15.30 11.55
C ALA A 6 58.75 -14.09 11.73
N LYS A 7 58.30 -12.93 11.23
CA LYS A 7 58.61 -11.61 11.78
C LYS A 7 57.33 -10.75 11.77
N ASP A 8 57.14 -10.03 12.86
CA ASP A 8 56.13 -8.98 13.03
C ASP A 8 56.75 -7.61 12.72
N LEU A 9 55.91 -6.61 12.40
CA LEU A 9 56.11 -5.15 12.50
C LEU A 9 55.01 -4.41 11.71
N GLY A 10 54.22 -3.55 12.37
CA GLY A 10 53.34 -2.57 11.70
C GLY A 10 52.00 -2.35 12.39
N ALA A 11 51.96 -1.47 13.40
CA ALA A 11 50.74 -1.20 14.16
C ALA A 11 49.84 -0.13 13.50
N SER A 12 48.53 -0.28 13.71
CA SER A 12 47.60 0.85 13.88
C SER A 12 46.49 0.43 14.84
N GLU A 13 46.32 1.19 15.93
CA GLU A 13 45.23 0.98 16.89
C GLU A 13 44.02 1.84 16.50
N GLU A 14 42.81 1.32 16.67
CA GLU A 14 41.75 2.13 17.29
C GLU A 14 40.70 1.23 17.99
N PRO A 15 40.44 1.42 19.30
CA PRO A 15 39.56 0.53 20.06
C PRO A 15 38.08 0.97 20.05
N ARG A 16 37.18 -0.02 19.98
CA ARG A 16 35.73 0.17 20.21
C ARG A 16 35.48 0.74 21.61
N ARG A 17 34.61 1.75 21.76
CA ARG A 17 33.96 2.02 23.06
C ARG A 17 32.51 2.50 22.97
N SER A 18 31.70 1.97 23.89
CA SER A 18 30.31 2.37 24.12
C SER A 18 30.22 3.55 25.09
N SER A 19 29.30 4.49 24.81
CA SER A 19 28.57 5.28 25.80
C SER A 19 27.09 5.21 25.42
N ARG A 20 26.12 4.90 26.28
CA ARG A 20 25.85 5.21 27.70
C ARG A 20 25.25 6.61 27.92
N ARG A 21 23.93 6.64 27.74
CA ARG A 21 22.92 7.52 28.37
C ARG A 21 23.43 8.30 29.59
N ILE A 22 23.29 9.63 29.55
CA ILE A 22 23.39 10.53 30.70
C ILE A 22 22.02 11.15 30.95
N SER A 23 21.69 11.41 32.22
CA SER A 23 20.46 12.07 32.67
C SER A 23 20.78 12.86 33.92
N THR A 24 20.59 14.18 33.89
CA THR A 24 20.63 15.08 35.04
C THR A 24 19.39 15.98 35.03
N LYS A 25 19.15 16.70 36.12
CA LYS A 25 17.79 16.97 36.63
C LYS A 25 17.65 18.43 37.07
N THR A 26 16.48 19.03 36.83
CA THR A 26 15.84 20.17 37.54
C THR A 26 16.68 21.35 38.02
N GLU A 27 16.27 22.56 37.64
CA GLU A 27 16.02 23.64 38.61
C GLU A 27 14.93 24.60 38.10
N ASP A 28 14.25 25.30 39.01
CA ASP A 28 12.99 26.00 38.78
C ASP A 28 13.14 27.53 38.71
N VAL A 29 12.42 28.19 37.77
CA VAL A 29 12.05 29.62 37.87
C VAL A 29 10.64 29.82 37.31
N ALA A 30 9.82 30.57 38.05
CA ALA A 30 8.47 31.01 37.66
C ALA A 30 8.19 32.41 38.26
N PRO A 31 7.03 33.04 38.00
CA PRO A 31 6.60 33.50 36.69
C PRO A 31 6.35 35.03 36.68
N ASN A 32 6.08 35.64 35.52
CA ASN A 32 5.47 36.97 35.47
C ASN A 32 4.46 37.11 34.31
N GLN A 33 3.57 38.11 34.38
CA GLN A 33 2.27 38.17 33.70
C GLN A 33 2.17 39.32 32.69
N SER A 34 1.13 39.27 31.85
CA SER A 34 0.50 40.42 31.15
C SER A 34 1.33 41.07 30.00
N ALA A 35 0.74 41.58 28.90
CA ALA A 35 -0.67 41.81 28.56
C ALA A 35 -0.91 42.05 27.04
N LYS A 36 -2.19 42.01 26.65
CA LYS A 36 -2.87 42.77 25.55
C LYS A 36 -2.45 42.58 24.08
N VAL A 37 -3.48 42.25 23.29
CA VAL A 37 -3.63 42.56 21.85
C VAL A 37 -3.72 44.09 21.62
N PRO A 38 -3.44 44.59 20.41
CA PRO A 38 -4.56 45.14 19.63
C PRO A 38 -4.53 44.76 18.14
N ALA A 39 -5.69 44.89 17.47
CA ALA A 39 -5.83 44.62 16.04
C ALA A 39 -6.16 45.89 15.23
N SER A 40 -5.60 45.99 14.02
CA SER A 40 -6.04 46.86 12.92
C SER A 40 -5.70 46.13 11.62
N LYS A 41 -6.62 45.83 10.70
CA LYS A 41 -7.46 46.70 9.85
C LYS A 41 -6.68 47.55 8.84
N ASN A 42 -7.30 47.66 7.65
CA ASN A 42 -6.89 48.36 6.41
C ASN A 42 -5.86 47.64 5.55
N ALA A 43 -5.95 47.67 4.21
CA ALA A 43 -7.08 48.04 3.33
C ALA A 43 -6.91 47.45 1.91
N LYS A 44 -7.97 47.51 1.09
CA LYS A 44 -7.91 47.24 -0.35
C LYS A 44 -6.86 48.13 -1.04
N LYS A 45 -6.18 47.59 -2.07
CA LYS A 45 -6.02 48.34 -3.33
C LYS A 45 -5.99 47.40 -4.54
N GLU A 46 -6.95 47.58 -5.44
CA GLU A 46 -6.96 46.96 -6.75
C GLU A 46 -5.97 47.66 -7.68
N SER A 47 -5.39 46.92 -8.62
CA SER A 47 -4.61 47.46 -9.74
C SER A 47 -4.84 46.63 -10.99
N LYS A 48 -5.93 46.89 -11.71
CA LYS A 48 -6.07 46.43 -13.09
C LYS A 48 -4.95 47.06 -13.94
N LYS A 49 -4.34 46.27 -14.82
CA LYS A 49 -3.82 46.81 -16.09
C LYS A 49 -4.09 45.81 -17.20
N GLU A 50 -4.62 46.33 -18.30
CA GLU A 50 -5.22 45.59 -19.40
C GLU A 50 -4.55 46.08 -20.69
N VAL A 51 -4.03 45.16 -21.51
CA VAL A 51 -3.36 45.48 -22.78
C VAL A 51 -3.69 44.42 -23.83
N LYS A 52 -4.49 44.82 -24.83
CA LYS A 52 -4.57 44.19 -26.16
C LYS A 52 -3.29 44.53 -26.95
N ASN A 53 -2.88 43.87 -28.02
CA ASN A 53 -3.47 42.78 -28.80
C ASN A 53 -2.32 41.77 -29.15
N GLU A 54 -2.23 40.97 -30.22
CA GLU A 54 -2.97 40.82 -31.48
C GLU A 54 -2.86 39.36 -32.00
N SER A 55 -3.76 38.94 -32.88
CA SER A 55 -3.66 37.69 -33.65
C SER A 55 -3.14 37.93 -35.07
N LYS A 56 -2.27 37.06 -35.59
CA LYS A 56 -2.05 36.94 -37.05
C LYS A 56 -1.85 35.49 -37.47
N THR A 57 -2.41 35.18 -38.64
CA THR A 57 -2.48 33.85 -39.25
C THR A 57 -1.38 33.62 -40.28
N SER A 58 -1.09 32.36 -40.56
CA SER A 58 -0.53 31.89 -41.83
C SER A 58 -0.98 30.45 -42.07
N GLU A 59 -1.83 30.26 -43.09
CA GLU A 59 -2.13 28.95 -43.68
C GLU A 59 -1.05 28.62 -44.72
N ASP A 60 -0.75 27.33 -44.93
CA ASP A 60 -0.41 26.81 -46.27
C ASP A 60 -0.77 25.31 -46.36
N THR A 61 -0.68 24.73 -47.56
CA THR A 61 -1.54 23.64 -48.04
C THR A 61 -0.82 22.65 -48.99
N GLY A 62 -1.47 21.50 -49.26
CA GLY A 62 -0.98 20.40 -50.14
C GLY A 62 -0.83 19.08 -49.36
N SER A 63 -1.51 17.96 -49.66
CA SER A 63 -1.67 17.19 -50.93
C SER A 63 -0.36 16.45 -51.32
N VAL A 64 -0.31 15.19 -51.77
CA VAL A 64 -1.21 14.41 -52.67
C VAL A 64 -1.34 12.92 -52.19
N ALA A 65 -2.21 12.11 -52.82
CA ALA A 65 -2.51 10.69 -52.51
C ALA A 65 -2.04 9.66 -53.59
N ASN A 66 -2.64 8.44 -53.60
CA ASN A 66 -2.31 7.20 -54.37
C ASN A 66 -1.11 6.42 -53.78
N ASP A 67 -0.94 5.09 -53.88
CA ASP A 67 -1.62 3.95 -54.55
C ASP A 67 -1.13 2.60 -53.88
N LYS A 68 -1.61 1.34 -54.08
CA LYS A 68 -2.70 0.72 -54.87
C LYS A 68 -3.19 -0.64 -54.26
N ALA A 69 -3.20 -1.72 -55.05
CA ALA A 69 -3.67 -3.11 -54.84
C ALA A 69 -2.51 -4.09 -54.46
N GLU A 70 -2.62 -5.43 -54.33
CA GLU A 70 -3.64 -6.42 -54.73
C GLU A 70 -3.60 -7.74 -53.89
N GLU A 71 -4.45 -8.69 -54.27
CA GLU A 71 -4.96 -9.93 -53.65
C GLU A 71 -4.02 -11.16 -53.46
N GLY A 72 -4.61 -12.30 -53.02
CA GLY A 72 -4.04 -13.66 -52.99
C GLY A 72 -4.07 -14.31 -51.59
N SER A 73 -5.13 -15.04 -51.17
CA SER A 73 -5.34 -16.51 -51.33
C SER A 73 -4.19 -17.39 -50.82
N ASP A 74 -4.38 -18.32 -49.88
CA ASP A 74 -5.03 -19.62 -50.15
C ASP A 74 -5.55 -20.38 -48.87
N GLU A 75 -6.06 -21.60 -49.03
CA GLU A 75 -6.90 -22.33 -48.07
C GLU A 75 -6.19 -23.34 -47.14
N LYS A 76 -6.98 -23.87 -46.19
CA LYS A 76 -6.63 -24.89 -45.19
C LYS A 76 -6.73 -26.31 -45.78
N PRO A 77 -6.12 -27.32 -45.15
CA PRO A 77 -7.01 -28.42 -44.70
C PRO A 77 -6.65 -28.99 -43.32
N ALA A 78 -7.66 -29.58 -42.66
CA ALA A 78 -7.51 -30.28 -41.37
C ALA A 78 -7.97 -31.75 -41.44
N LYS A 79 -7.32 -32.62 -40.66
CA LYS A 79 -7.62 -34.06 -40.37
C LYS A 79 -6.57 -34.52 -39.32
N LYS A 80 -6.80 -35.33 -38.27
CA LYS A 80 -7.96 -36.14 -37.83
C LYS A 80 -7.98 -36.36 -36.28
N SER A 81 -9.19 -36.56 -35.76
CA SER A 81 -9.64 -37.44 -34.63
C SER A 81 -8.91 -38.80 -34.47
N ARG A 82 -8.87 -39.54 -33.33
CA ARG A 82 -9.32 -39.40 -31.91
C ARG A 82 -8.54 -40.45 -31.02
N PRO A 83 -9.05 -41.11 -29.94
CA PRO A 83 -8.45 -41.09 -28.60
C PRO A 83 -7.73 -42.39 -28.11
N SER A 84 -7.06 -42.31 -26.95
CA SER A 84 -6.80 -43.44 -26.03
C SER A 84 -6.84 -43.00 -24.54
N LYS A 85 -6.58 -43.91 -23.58
CA LYS A 85 -7.04 -43.81 -22.17
C LYS A 85 -5.95 -43.51 -21.11
N SER A 86 -6.42 -42.83 -20.06
CA SER A 86 -5.96 -42.69 -18.66
C SER A 86 -4.94 -43.67 -18.05
N THR A 87 -3.96 -43.11 -17.32
CA THR A 87 -3.36 -43.51 -16.01
C THR A 87 -2.38 -42.39 -15.59
N THR A 88 -2.07 -42.04 -14.33
CA THR A 88 -2.58 -42.39 -12.99
C THR A 88 -2.46 -41.12 -12.11
N ALA A 89 -3.16 -41.06 -10.97
CA ALA A 89 -3.23 -39.88 -10.11
C ALA A 89 -1.88 -39.38 -9.54
N THR A 90 -1.79 -38.07 -9.32
CA THR A 90 -0.91 -37.44 -8.33
C THR A 90 -1.77 -36.47 -7.52
N ALA A 91 -1.84 -36.67 -6.20
CA ALA A 91 -2.69 -35.86 -5.33
C ALA A 91 -2.11 -34.45 -5.14
N LYS A 92 -2.57 -33.50 -5.94
CA LYS A 92 -2.24 -32.08 -5.79
C LYS A 92 -3.13 -31.48 -4.69
N ALA A 93 -2.52 -30.89 -3.67
CA ALA A 93 -3.25 -30.27 -2.56
C ALA A 93 -4.23 -29.20 -3.07
N LYS A 94 -5.45 -29.22 -2.54
CA LYS A 94 -6.52 -28.28 -2.87
C LYS A 94 -6.14 -26.89 -2.33
N PRO A 95 -6.23 -25.80 -3.12
CA PRO A 95 -6.19 -24.44 -2.58
C PRO A 95 -7.32 -24.24 -1.56
N ALA A 96 -7.15 -23.29 -0.63
CA ALA A 96 -8.18 -22.95 0.35
C ALA A 96 -9.50 -22.58 -0.35
N GLU A 97 -10.62 -23.05 0.21
CA GLU A 97 -11.91 -23.09 -0.46
C GLU A 97 -12.61 -21.72 -0.53
N ASP A 98 -13.55 -21.62 -1.47
CA ASP A 98 -14.25 -20.38 -1.81
C ASP A 98 -15.18 -19.90 -0.67
N SER A 99 -15.33 -18.57 -0.55
CA SER A 99 -16.40 -17.99 0.26
C SER A 99 -17.76 -18.41 -0.31
N PRO A 100 -18.78 -18.75 0.52
CA PRO A 100 -20.15 -18.99 0.04
C PRO A 100 -20.77 -17.76 -0.63
N THR A 101 -20.18 -16.57 -0.49
CA THR A 101 -20.58 -15.32 -1.18
C THR A 101 -19.78 -15.03 -2.45
N GLY A 102 -18.69 -15.76 -2.71
CA GLY A 102 -17.71 -15.44 -3.75
C GLY A 102 -16.78 -14.25 -3.45
N ARG A 103 -17.00 -13.54 -2.33
CA ARG A 103 -16.18 -12.40 -1.87
C ARG A 103 -14.79 -12.85 -1.43
N GLN A 104 -13.80 -11.96 -1.54
CA GLN A 104 -12.48 -12.12 -0.93
C GLN A 104 -12.24 -11.11 0.19
N TYR A 105 -11.35 -11.49 1.11
CA TYR A 105 -10.98 -10.68 2.25
C TYR A 105 -9.50 -10.33 2.21
N TRP A 106 -9.18 -9.16 2.75
CA TRP A 106 -7.84 -8.59 2.65
C TRP A 106 -7.42 -7.90 3.96
N LEU A 107 -6.13 -7.61 4.08
CA LEU A 107 -5.60 -6.73 5.12
C LEU A 107 -4.58 -5.81 4.46
N LEU A 108 -4.79 -4.50 4.62
CA LEU A 108 -3.95 -3.44 4.07
C LEU A 108 -3.35 -2.62 5.21
N LYS A 109 -2.05 -2.37 5.12
CA LYS A 109 -1.25 -1.67 6.14
C LYS A 109 -1.06 -0.20 5.77
N ALA A 110 -1.29 0.69 6.73
CA ALA A 110 -0.94 2.11 6.67
C ALA A 110 -0.23 2.54 7.96
N GLU A 111 0.33 3.75 8.00
CA GLU A 111 1.13 4.27 9.13
C GLU A 111 0.39 5.45 9.79
N PRO A 112 -0.14 5.33 11.03
CA PRO A 112 -0.96 6.38 11.66
C PRO A 112 -0.14 7.48 12.36
N GLU A 113 1.16 7.25 12.56
CA GLU A 113 2.11 8.19 13.14
C GLU A 113 2.88 8.89 12.01
N SER A 114 3.34 10.13 12.24
CA SER A 114 4.04 10.92 11.21
C SER A 114 5.37 10.28 10.81
N ARG A 115 5.59 10.08 9.51
CA ARG A 115 6.86 9.60 8.95
C ARG A 115 7.15 10.26 7.62
N ILE A 116 8.32 10.88 7.53
CA ILE A 116 8.75 11.58 6.31
C ILE A 116 9.41 10.60 5.33
N GLU A 117 8.90 10.57 4.10
CA GLU A 117 9.44 9.84 2.95
C GLU A 117 9.71 10.85 1.82
N LYS A 118 10.97 10.97 1.38
CA LYS A 118 11.44 11.99 0.40
C LYS A 118 10.96 13.44 0.66
N GLY A 119 10.70 13.81 1.92
CA GLY A 119 10.26 15.16 2.30
C GLY A 119 8.74 15.38 2.36
N LYS A 120 7.92 14.35 2.08
CA LYS A 120 6.47 14.35 2.33
C LYS A 120 6.15 13.46 3.53
N ASP A 121 5.20 13.86 4.37
CA ASP A 121 4.65 12.96 5.39
C ASP A 121 3.73 11.93 4.72
N ILE A 122 3.83 10.68 5.14
CA ILE A 122 3.05 9.53 4.63
C ILE A 122 2.01 9.03 5.66
N LYS A 123 1.78 9.78 6.74
CA LYS A 123 0.74 9.48 7.73
C LYS A 123 -0.62 9.24 7.08
N PHE A 124 -1.18 8.05 7.31
CA PHE A 124 -2.57 7.72 7.01
C PHE A 124 -3.14 6.76 8.05
N SER A 125 -4.06 7.25 8.86
CA SER A 125 -4.79 6.49 9.87
C SER A 125 -6.21 6.16 9.42
N ILE A 126 -6.96 5.39 10.23
CA ILE A 126 -8.34 5.06 9.89
C ILE A 126 -9.28 6.26 10.06
N ASP A 127 -8.94 7.20 10.94
CA ASP A 127 -9.68 8.46 11.09
C ASP A 127 -9.46 9.38 9.88
N ASP A 128 -8.27 9.33 9.27
CA ASP A 128 -7.99 10.06 8.01
C ASP A 128 -8.76 9.45 6.82
N LEU A 129 -9.05 8.12 6.82
CA LEU A 129 -9.94 7.47 5.86
C LEU A 129 -11.42 7.75 6.15
N ALA A 130 -11.85 7.74 7.41
CA ALA A 130 -13.22 8.03 7.83
C ALA A 130 -13.65 9.48 7.52
N ALA A 131 -12.68 10.40 7.39
CA ALA A 131 -12.90 11.78 6.97
C ALA A 131 -13.02 11.97 5.45
N LYS A 132 -12.87 10.91 4.64
CA LYS A 132 -12.98 10.99 3.17
C LYS A 132 -14.45 10.98 2.71
N THR A 133 -14.79 11.92 1.83
CA THR A 133 -16.10 12.02 1.18
C THR A 133 -16.19 11.26 -0.14
N GLU A 134 -15.05 10.79 -0.67
CA GLU A 134 -14.90 10.07 -1.93
C GLU A 134 -14.01 8.83 -1.74
N PRO A 135 -14.06 7.82 -2.62
CA PRO A 135 -13.22 6.63 -2.52
C PRO A 135 -11.72 6.95 -2.56
N GLU A 136 -10.98 6.51 -1.54
CA GLU A 136 -9.54 6.79 -1.43
C GLU A 136 -8.72 5.79 -2.26
N PRO A 137 -7.83 6.25 -3.16
CA PRO A 137 -6.88 5.37 -3.85
C PRO A 137 -5.83 4.84 -2.87
N TRP A 138 -5.71 3.52 -2.75
CA TRP A 138 -4.68 2.89 -1.91
C TRP A 138 -3.32 2.87 -2.63
N ASP A 139 -2.63 4.01 -2.57
CA ASP A 139 -1.39 4.28 -3.31
C ASP A 139 -0.11 3.70 -2.68
N GLY A 140 1.04 4.09 -3.24
CA GLY A 140 2.35 3.86 -2.62
C GLY A 140 2.86 2.42 -2.61
N ILE A 141 2.05 1.46 -3.07
CA ILE A 141 2.46 0.05 -3.13
C ILE A 141 3.57 -0.16 -4.15
N ARG A 142 4.81 -0.37 -3.66
CA ARG A 142 6.02 -0.66 -4.47
C ARG A 142 6.56 -2.08 -4.26
N ASN A 143 5.71 -3.02 -3.84
CA ASN A 143 6.01 -4.44 -3.73
C ASN A 143 5.17 -5.21 -4.77
N PHE A 144 5.81 -6.02 -5.63
CA PHE A 144 5.12 -6.72 -6.72
C PHE A 144 4.08 -7.74 -6.26
N ALA A 145 4.28 -8.41 -5.12
CA ALA A 145 3.29 -9.34 -4.57
C ALA A 145 2.08 -8.59 -4.00
N ALA A 146 2.31 -7.51 -3.24
CA ALA A 146 1.26 -6.63 -2.74
C ALA A 146 0.45 -5.99 -3.88
N ARG A 147 1.11 -5.57 -4.96
CA ARG A 147 0.47 -5.08 -6.19
C ARG A 147 -0.37 -6.17 -6.87
N ASN A 148 0.11 -7.40 -6.94
CA ASN A 148 -0.65 -8.51 -7.54
C ASN A 148 -1.91 -8.84 -6.71
N ASN A 149 -1.83 -8.70 -5.38
CA ASN A 149 -3.00 -8.77 -4.50
C ASN A 149 -3.99 -7.63 -4.81
N LEU A 150 -3.55 -6.37 -4.92
CA LEU A 150 -4.41 -5.26 -5.37
C LEU A 150 -5.09 -5.53 -6.73
N ARG A 151 -4.36 -6.09 -7.70
CA ARG A 151 -4.90 -6.45 -9.03
C ARG A 151 -5.88 -7.63 -9.01
N SER A 152 -5.98 -8.32 -7.88
CA SER A 152 -6.86 -9.48 -7.66
C SER A 152 -8.08 -9.17 -6.78
N MET A 153 -8.17 -7.95 -6.24
CA MET A 153 -9.34 -7.44 -5.50
C MET A 153 -10.51 -7.16 -6.43
N LYS A 154 -11.72 -7.33 -5.92
CA LYS A 154 -12.99 -7.09 -6.61
C LYS A 154 -13.84 -6.05 -5.88
N LYS A 155 -14.74 -5.39 -6.63
CA LYS A 155 -15.70 -4.46 -6.03
C LYS A 155 -16.61 -5.24 -5.06
N GLY A 156 -16.74 -4.75 -3.83
CA GLY A 156 -17.45 -5.42 -2.75
C GLY A 156 -16.60 -6.41 -1.95
N ASP A 157 -15.31 -6.58 -2.25
CA ASP A 157 -14.36 -7.22 -1.33
C ASP A 157 -14.21 -6.37 -0.05
N LEU A 158 -14.00 -7.02 1.08
CA LEU A 158 -13.80 -6.35 2.37
C LEU A 158 -12.33 -6.46 2.83
N ALA A 159 -11.89 -5.49 3.62
CA ALA A 159 -10.52 -5.47 4.13
C ALA A 159 -10.43 -4.95 5.56
N PHE A 160 -9.47 -5.50 6.32
CA PHE A 160 -9.01 -4.94 7.58
C PHE A 160 -8.04 -3.78 7.34
N PHE A 161 -8.32 -2.63 7.95
CA PHE A 161 -7.38 -1.52 8.05
C PHE A 161 -6.39 -1.82 9.20
N TYR A 162 -5.11 -1.92 8.88
CA TYR A 162 -4.07 -2.27 9.84
C TYR A 162 -3.10 -1.10 10.07
N HIS A 163 -2.99 -0.66 11.32
CA HIS A 163 -1.99 0.32 11.76
C HIS A 163 -0.62 -0.36 11.92
N SER A 164 0.35 0.13 11.17
CA SER A 164 1.72 -0.37 11.09
C SER A 164 2.74 0.73 11.43
N SER A 165 3.99 0.34 11.69
CA SER A 165 5.12 1.23 12.04
C SER A 165 4.93 2.13 13.28
N CYS A 166 3.81 2.00 13.99
CA CYS A 166 3.43 2.78 15.16
C CYS A 166 3.73 2.08 16.50
N LYS A 167 3.49 2.78 17.61
CA LYS A 167 3.70 2.29 18.98
C LYS A 167 2.89 1.04 19.34
N VAL A 168 1.67 0.90 18.80
CA VAL A 168 0.79 -0.26 19.01
C VAL A 168 0.20 -0.72 17.67
N PRO A 169 0.91 -1.58 16.92
CA PRO A 169 0.41 -2.08 15.64
C PRO A 169 -0.79 -3.00 15.83
N ALA A 170 -1.87 -2.78 15.08
CA ALA A 170 -3.17 -3.42 15.28
C ALA A 170 -4.07 -3.39 14.03
N ILE A 171 -5.02 -4.31 13.93
CA ILE A 171 -6.24 -4.10 13.14
C ILE A 171 -7.11 -3.11 13.93
N VAL A 172 -7.55 -2.03 13.27
CA VAL A 172 -8.30 -0.92 13.90
C VAL A 172 -9.69 -0.70 13.29
N GLY A 173 -10.07 -1.47 12.28
CA GLY A 173 -11.35 -1.32 11.59
C GLY A 173 -11.41 -2.05 10.25
N THR A 174 -12.52 -1.83 9.55
CA THR A 174 -12.85 -2.42 8.25
C THR A 174 -13.11 -1.34 7.20
N MET A 175 -12.91 -1.73 5.94
CA MET A 175 -13.18 -0.92 4.75
C MET A 175 -13.59 -1.82 3.59
N GLU A 176 -14.25 -1.24 2.59
CA GLU A 176 -14.72 -1.94 1.39
C GLU A 176 -13.92 -1.47 0.16
N ILE A 177 -13.58 -2.40 -0.75
CA ILE A 177 -13.02 -2.07 -2.06
C ILE A 177 -14.21 -1.71 -2.97
N VAL A 178 -14.35 -0.42 -3.30
CA VAL A 178 -15.49 0.08 -4.09
C VAL A 178 -15.20 0.25 -5.58
N GLN A 179 -13.93 0.17 -5.98
CA GLN A 179 -13.49 0.16 -7.38
C GLN A 179 -12.27 -0.74 -7.57
N GLU A 180 -12.28 -1.53 -8.65
CA GLU A 180 -11.15 -2.35 -9.09
C GLU A 180 -9.92 -1.51 -9.50
N HIS A 181 -8.81 -2.20 -9.76
CA HIS A 181 -7.52 -1.57 -9.88
C HIS A 181 -7.36 -0.61 -11.08
N THR A 182 -6.69 0.51 -10.86
CA THR A 182 -6.21 1.44 -11.90
C THR A 182 -4.68 1.62 -11.80
N PRO A 183 -4.01 2.23 -12.78
CA PRO A 183 -2.62 2.68 -12.64
C PRO A 183 -2.43 3.56 -11.40
N ASP A 184 -1.29 3.40 -10.71
CA ASP A 184 -0.88 4.33 -9.65
C ASP A 184 -0.14 5.52 -10.28
N LEU A 185 -0.83 6.66 -10.39
CA LEU A 185 -0.28 7.88 -10.98
C LEU A 185 0.83 8.51 -10.12
N THR A 186 0.87 8.25 -8.80
CA THR A 186 1.94 8.75 -7.93
C THR A 186 3.30 8.14 -8.25
N ALA A 187 3.33 6.98 -8.93
CA ALA A 187 4.57 6.41 -9.43
C ALA A 187 5.24 7.27 -10.51
N HIS A 188 4.50 8.18 -11.16
CA HIS A 188 4.99 9.00 -12.27
C HIS A 188 5.28 10.47 -11.89
N ASP A 189 4.85 10.95 -10.72
CA ASP A 189 5.17 12.28 -10.18
C ASP A 189 6.56 12.27 -9.49
N PRO A 190 7.58 13.01 -10.00
CA PRO A 190 8.90 13.07 -9.37
C PRO A 190 8.90 13.63 -7.93
N SER A 191 7.86 14.38 -7.54
CA SER A 191 7.71 14.90 -6.18
C SER A 191 7.07 13.89 -5.22
N ALA A 192 6.52 12.77 -5.69
CA ALA A 192 5.82 11.81 -4.84
C ALA A 192 6.80 11.00 -3.96
N PRO A 193 6.42 10.64 -2.71
CA PRO A 193 7.26 9.82 -1.84
C PRO A 193 7.60 8.49 -2.52
N TYR A 194 6.65 7.94 -3.29
CA TYR A 194 6.75 6.66 -3.98
C TYR A 194 6.97 6.78 -5.50
N TYR A 195 7.59 7.88 -5.98
CA TYR A 195 8.04 8.00 -7.37
C TYR A 195 8.92 6.82 -7.80
N ASP A 196 8.65 6.28 -9.01
CA ASP A 196 9.44 5.25 -9.69
C ASP A 196 9.69 5.68 -11.16
N ALA A 197 10.87 6.27 -11.41
CA ALA A 197 11.33 6.69 -12.73
C ALA A 197 11.37 5.56 -13.78
N SER A 198 11.28 4.30 -13.36
CA SER A 198 11.24 3.14 -14.25
C SER A 198 9.82 2.69 -14.63
N SER A 199 8.78 3.29 -14.04
CA SER A 199 7.36 3.08 -14.39
C SER A 199 6.95 4.04 -15.50
N LYS A 200 6.49 3.53 -16.65
CA LYS A 200 6.12 4.34 -17.82
C LYS A 200 4.60 4.58 -17.85
N PRO A 201 4.08 5.76 -18.20
CA PRO A 201 2.64 5.96 -18.34
C PRO A 201 1.97 5.03 -19.36
N SER A 202 2.72 4.56 -20.36
CA SER A 202 2.27 3.57 -21.37
C SER A 202 2.31 2.11 -20.90
N ASP A 203 2.99 1.82 -19.78
CA ASP A 203 3.12 0.49 -19.17
C ASP A 203 3.31 0.68 -17.64
N PRO A 204 2.22 1.01 -16.91
CA PRO A 204 2.31 1.38 -15.51
C PRO A 204 2.58 0.15 -14.64
N LYS A 205 3.76 0.16 -14.00
CA LYS A 205 4.23 -0.94 -13.15
C LYS A 205 3.39 -1.13 -11.90
N TRP A 206 2.77 -0.06 -11.41
CA TRP A 206 2.09 0.01 -10.12
C TRP A 206 0.60 0.28 -10.31
N SER A 207 -0.19 -0.07 -9.29
CA SER A 207 -1.65 0.00 -9.33
C SER A 207 -2.21 0.29 -7.96
N VAL A 208 -3.34 1.00 -7.93
CA VAL A 208 -4.16 1.26 -6.73
C VAL A 208 -5.52 0.60 -6.91
N VAL A 209 -6.20 0.27 -5.82
CA VAL A 209 -7.67 0.11 -5.77
C VAL A 209 -8.24 1.31 -5.03
N TYR A 210 -9.57 1.50 -5.06
CA TYR A 210 -10.20 2.57 -4.27
C TYR A 210 -11.05 1.96 -3.17
N VAL A 211 -10.90 2.50 -1.96
CA VAL A 211 -11.58 1.99 -0.76
C VAL A 211 -12.45 3.06 -0.10
N THR A 212 -13.48 2.63 0.61
CA THR A 212 -14.25 3.48 1.53
C THR A 212 -14.23 2.91 2.93
N PHE A 213 -14.16 3.79 3.93
CA PHE A 213 -14.38 3.43 5.34
C PHE A 213 -15.68 2.64 5.51
N LYS A 214 -15.65 1.57 6.31
CA LYS A 214 -16.85 0.88 6.79
C LYS A 214 -17.02 1.11 8.29
N GLN A 215 -16.01 0.78 9.09
CA GLN A 215 -16.10 0.84 10.55
C GLN A 215 -14.73 1.00 11.20
N LYS A 216 -14.70 1.70 12.35
CA LYS A 216 -13.58 1.73 13.29
C LYS A 216 -13.94 0.86 14.50
N LEU A 217 -13.01 0.02 14.96
CA LEU A 217 -13.21 -0.82 16.13
C LEU A 217 -13.18 0.01 17.41
N THR A 218 -14.06 -0.34 18.34
CA THR A 218 -14.05 0.12 19.73
C THR A 218 -12.80 -0.42 20.44
N THR A 219 -12.45 -1.69 20.19
CA THR A 219 -11.24 -2.33 20.74
C THR A 219 -10.37 -2.93 19.62
N PRO A 220 -9.26 -2.26 19.24
CA PRO A 220 -8.33 -2.79 18.24
C PRO A 220 -7.79 -4.19 18.58
N ILE A 221 -7.53 -5.00 17.55
CA ILE A 221 -6.87 -6.31 17.67
C ILE A 221 -5.38 -6.14 17.41
N THR A 222 -4.56 -6.26 18.44
CA THR A 222 -3.12 -5.96 18.36
C THR A 222 -2.29 -7.05 17.69
N LEU A 223 -1.12 -6.67 17.16
CA LEU A 223 -0.11 -7.60 16.65
C LEU A 223 0.39 -8.61 17.71
N LYS A 224 0.18 -8.34 19.01
CA LYS A 224 0.46 -9.30 20.08
C LYS A 224 -0.54 -10.45 20.01
N GLU A 225 -1.83 -10.14 20.08
CA GLU A 225 -2.93 -11.13 20.04
C GLU A 225 -2.89 -11.94 18.74
N LEU A 226 -2.72 -11.27 17.59
CA LEU A 226 -2.57 -11.93 16.27
C LEU A 226 -1.44 -12.98 16.25
N LYS A 227 -0.33 -12.74 16.97
CA LYS A 227 0.78 -13.69 17.09
C LYS A 227 0.52 -14.79 18.09
N GLU A 228 -0.13 -14.49 19.21
CA GLU A 228 -0.52 -15.48 20.23
C GLU A 228 -1.45 -16.52 19.60
N TRP A 229 -2.49 -16.08 18.87
CA TRP A 229 -3.36 -16.94 18.07
C TRP A 229 -2.63 -17.67 16.94
N GLN A 230 -1.69 -17.02 16.22
CA GLN A 230 -0.89 -17.71 15.20
C GLN A 230 -0.07 -18.88 15.76
N THR A 231 0.39 -18.78 17.02
CA THR A 231 1.14 -19.86 17.67
C THR A 231 0.27 -20.99 18.25
N GLU A 232 -1.05 -20.80 18.29
CA GLU A 232 -2.00 -21.82 18.71
C GLU A 232 -2.26 -22.81 17.56
N LYS A 233 -1.91 -24.09 17.77
CA LYS A 233 -2.01 -25.13 16.74
C LYS A 233 -3.46 -25.36 16.32
N GLY A 234 -3.76 -25.21 15.03
CA GLY A 234 -5.12 -25.36 14.49
C GLY A 234 -6.00 -24.12 14.65
N ASN A 235 -5.47 -23.01 15.19
CA ASN A 235 -6.13 -21.71 15.14
C ASN A 235 -6.19 -21.23 13.67
N PRO A 236 -7.30 -20.60 13.20
CA PRO A 236 -7.40 -20.10 11.83
C PRO A 236 -6.24 -19.18 11.39
N LEU A 237 -5.60 -18.46 12.32
CA LEU A 237 -4.50 -17.55 12.01
C LEU A 237 -3.13 -18.23 11.85
N GLU A 238 -3.01 -19.55 12.08
CA GLU A 238 -1.75 -20.31 11.93
C GLU A 238 -1.10 -20.08 10.55
N ASN A 239 -1.91 -19.83 9.51
CA ASN A 239 -1.47 -19.59 8.14
C ASN A 239 -1.58 -18.15 7.64
N MET A 240 -2.02 -17.20 8.47
CA MET A 240 -2.32 -15.83 8.06
C MET A 240 -1.16 -15.16 7.30
N GLN A 241 -1.42 -14.77 6.05
CA GLN A 241 -0.39 -14.31 5.12
C GLN A 241 0.35 -13.06 5.64
N MET A 242 -0.36 -12.16 6.32
CA MET A 242 0.16 -10.92 6.92
C MET A 242 1.31 -11.17 7.90
N LEU A 243 1.18 -12.21 8.72
CA LEU A 243 2.10 -12.56 9.79
C LEU A 243 3.31 -13.35 9.27
N LYS A 244 3.09 -14.25 8.29
CA LYS A 244 4.17 -15.01 7.63
C LYS A 244 5.03 -14.14 6.71
N LEU A 245 4.43 -13.16 6.02
CA LEU A 245 5.11 -12.28 5.07
C LEU A 245 5.16 -10.84 5.60
N THR A 246 5.88 -10.64 6.71
CA THR A 246 5.92 -9.39 7.49
C THR A 246 6.14 -8.11 6.67
N ARG A 247 7.02 -8.16 5.65
CA ARG A 247 7.35 -7.05 4.72
C ARG A 247 6.28 -6.76 3.66
N MET A 248 5.16 -7.46 3.65
CA MET A 248 4.07 -7.22 2.70
C MET A 248 2.99 -6.33 3.31
N SER A 249 2.63 -5.26 2.59
CA SER A 249 1.66 -4.24 3.00
C SER A 249 0.22 -4.52 2.59
N VAL A 250 0.01 -5.36 1.58
CA VAL A 250 -1.31 -5.83 1.12
C VAL A 250 -1.29 -7.35 1.11
N SER A 251 -2.10 -7.97 1.95
CA SER A 251 -2.19 -9.44 2.09
C SER A 251 -3.61 -9.93 1.94
N LYS A 252 -3.78 -11.12 1.33
CA LYS A 252 -5.05 -11.84 1.35
C LYS A 252 -5.30 -12.40 2.76
N VAL A 253 -6.56 -12.42 3.15
CA VAL A 253 -7.10 -13.05 4.37
C VAL A 253 -8.04 -14.16 3.89
N SER A 254 -7.99 -15.35 4.50
CA SER A 254 -8.95 -16.42 4.19
C SER A 254 -10.31 -16.18 4.87
N GLU A 255 -11.39 -16.79 4.37
CA GLU A 255 -12.72 -16.73 5.02
C GLU A 255 -12.63 -17.19 6.50
N GLY A 256 -11.87 -18.25 6.78
CA GLY A 256 -11.64 -18.73 8.16
C GLY A 256 -10.87 -17.73 9.04
N GLU A 257 -9.87 -17.04 8.50
CA GLU A 257 -9.17 -15.95 9.21
C GLU A 257 -10.10 -14.74 9.43
N TRP A 258 -10.94 -14.40 8.45
CA TRP A 258 -11.89 -13.29 8.52
C TRP A 258 -12.97 -13.54 9.57
N GLN A 259 -13.70 -14.65 9.49
CA GLN A 259 -14.78 -14.98 10.45
C GLN A 259 -14.24 -15.16 11.88
N PHE A 260 -13.02 -15.69 12.05
CA PHE A 260 -12.36 -15.73 13.36
C PHE A 260 -12.13 -14.32 13.92
N LEU A 261 -11.56 -13.42 13.11
CA LEU A 261 -11.28 -12.05 13.53
C LEU A 261 -12.55 -11.22 13.76
N VAL A 262 -13.59 -11.41 12.95
CA VAL A 262 -14.92 -10.80 13.16
C VAL A 262 -15.55 -11.32 14.46
N GLY A 263 -15.51 -12.64 14.72
CA GLY A 263 -15.99 -13.19 15.99
C GLY A 263 -15.21 -12.69 17.21
N GLU A 264 -13.93 -12.33 17.07
CA GLU A 264 -13.16 -11.65 18.12
C GLU A 264 -13.51 -10.16 18.28
N MET A 265 -14.05 -9.49 17.25
CA MET A 265 -14.58 -8.13 17.33
C MET A 265 -15.97 -8.11 17.97
N GLU A 266 -16.84 -9.04 17.60
CA GLU A 266 -18.18 -9.20 18.18
C GLU A 266 -18.11 -9.47 19.70
N LYS A 267 -17.16 -10.30 20.15
CA LYS A 267 -16.87 -10.51 21.59
C LYS A 267 -16.42 -9.26 22.33
N ARG A 268 -15.91 -8.24 21.62
CA ARG A 268 -15.49 -6.93 22.16
C ARG A 268 -16.62 -5.89 22.10
N GLY A 269 -17.78 -6.25 21.55
CA GLY A 269 -18.96 -5.39 21.40
C GLY A 269 -19.02 -4.64 20.06
N ASP A 270 -18.09 -4.87 19.13
CA ASP A 270 -18.12 -4.30 17.79
C ASP A 270 -19.04 -5.13 16.87
N VAL A 271 -20.17 -4.55 16.45
CA VAL A 271 -21.07 -5.17 15.46
C VAL A 271 -20.50 -4.92 14.06
N ILE A 272 -20.10 -5.98 13.34
CA ILE A 272 -19.46 -5.86 12.03
C ILE A 272 -20.47 -6.09 10.89
N GLU A 273 -20.63 -5.11 10.00
CA GLU A 273 -21.36 -5.29 8.74
C GLU A 273 -20.54 -6.15 7.75
N GLN A 274 -21.09 -7.31 7.37
CA GLN A 274 -20.57 -8.17 6.29
C GLN A 274 -21.34 -7.92 4.98
#